data_AF-A0A2V3PML5-F1
#
_entry.id   AF-A0A2V3PML5-F1
#
_cell.length_a   1.000
_cell.length_b   1.000
_cell.length_c   1.000
_cell.angle_alpha   90.00
_cell.angle_beta   90.00
_cell.angle_gamma   90.00
#
_symmetry.space_group_name_H-M   'P 1'
#
loop_
_entity.id
_entity.type
_entity.pdbx_description
1 polymer ?
#
loop_
_entity_poly.entity_id
_entity_poly.type
_entity_poly.pdbx_seq_one_letter_code
_entity_poly.pdbx_strand_id
1 'polypeptide(L)'
;MTYNRLHLWDLINNMENKNYFKIKIIDMIRGDLMIITLDYTRLTAIGIQKVIPICTQIVTNGNNKLLFLGSKDSKLELEPLYNIAVLAQSILGGNLVWDIIDELPKLGEPQDLGGYLILNSPTDR
;
A
#
# COMPACT_ATOMS: atom_id res chain seq x y z
N MET A 1 40.40 6.52 16.39
CA MET A 1 39.30 6.49 15.42
C MET A 1 38.28 5.46 15.89
N THR A 2 37.29 5.90 16.66
CA THR A 2 36.19 5.06 17.18
C THR A 2 35.11 5.01 16.12
N TYR A 3 35.13 3.97 15.27
CA TYR A 3 34.01 3.70 14.37
C TYR A 3 32.80 3.24 15.19
N ASN A 4 31.94 4.21 15.46
CA ASN A 4 30.49 4.16 15.61
C ASN A 4 29.84 2.75 15.69
N ARG A 5 29.96 2.09 16.85
CA ARG A 5 29.16 0.88 17.17
C ARG A 5 27.65 1.17 17.26
N LEU A 6 27.26 2.41 17.57
CA LEU A 6 25.85 2.82 17.62
C LEU A 6 25.17 2.69 16.24
N HIS A 7 25.83 3.17 15.18
CA HIS A 7 25.28 3.18 13.83
C HIS A 7 25.05 1.78 13.23
N LEU A 8 25.85 0.79 13.64
CA LEU A 8 25.73 -0.60 13.19
C LEU A 8 24.60 -1.33 13.90
N TRP A 9 24.42 -1.10 15.21
CA TRP A 9 23.29 -1.65 15.96
C TRP A 9 21.95 -1.06 15.50
N ASP A 10 21.89 0.23 15.18
CA ASP A 10 20.69 0.87 14.61
C ASP A 10 20.39 0.40 13.18
N LEU A 11 21.41 0.05 12.39
CA LEU A 11 21.24 -0.55 11.06
C LEU A 11 20.75 -2.00 11.16
N ILE A 12 21.32 -2.79 12.07
CA ILE A 12 20.96 -4.20 12.27
C ILE A 12 19.54 -4.31 12.86
N ASN A 13 19.18 -3.47 13.84
CA ASN A 13 17.82 -3.43 14.39
C ASN A 13 16.79 -2.87 13.39
N ASN A 14 17.17 -1.96 12.47
CA ASN A 14 16.31 -1.54 11.36
C ASN A 14 16.05 -2.67 10.34
N MET A 15 16.89 -3.71 10.29
CA MET A 15 16.65 -4.85 9.41
C MET A 15 15.68 -5.88 9.99
N GLU A 16 15.40 -5.86 11.30
CA GLU A 16 14.57 -6.87 11.97
C GLU A 16 13.06 -6.53 12.04
N ASN A 17 12.67 -5.26 11.92
CA ASN A 17 11.26 -4.85 11.94
C ASN A 17 10.80 -4.32 10.58
N LYS A 18 10.91 -5.14 9.54
CA LYS A 18 10.35 -4.78 8.24
C LYS A 18 8.85 -4.95 8.22
N ASN A 19 8.16 -3.89 7.84
CA ASN A 19 6.73 -3.88 7.66
C ASN A 19 6.40 -3.92 6.18
N TYR A 20 5.72 -4.97 5.76
CA TYR A 20 5.32 -5.17 4.38
C TYR A 20 3.80 -5.05 4.23
N PHE A 21 3.39 -4.40 3.16
CA PHE A 21 2.01 -4.28 2.77
C PHE A 21 1.84 -4.89 1.38
N LYS A 22 1.06 -5.96 1.28
CA LYS A 22 0.77 -6.62 0.01
C LYS A 22 -0.54 -6.09 -0.58
N ILE A 23 -0.46 -5.66 -1.83
CA ILE A 23 -1.59 -5.18 -2.62
C ILE A 23 -1.79 -6.13 -3.81
N LYS A 24 -2.99 -6.67 -3.95
CA LYS A 24 -3.38 -7.37 -5.16
C LYS A 24 -4.01 -6.36 -6.13
N ILE A 25 -3.42 -6.23 -7.31
CA ILE A 25 -3.97 -5.43 -8.40
C ILE A 25 -4.82 -6.31 -9.29
N ILE A 26 -6.01 -5.85 -9.62
CA ILE A 26 -6.97 -6.53 -10.49
C ILE A 26 -7.38 -5.54 -11.60
N ASP A 27 -7.08 -5.88 -12.85
CA ASP A 27 -7.62 -5.16 -14.02
C ASP A 27 -8.88 -5.89 -14.51
N MET A 28 -10.04 -5.27 -14.26
CA MET A 28 -11.33 -5.86 -14.61
C MET A 28 -11.57 -5.98 -16.12
N ILE A 29 -10.90 -5.17 -16.94
CA ILE A 29 -11.06 -5.19 -18.40
C ILE A 29 -10.19 -6.28 -19.01
N ARG A 30 -8.93 -6.36 -18.60
CA ARG A 30 -7.96 -7.32 -19.15
C ARG A 30 -8.05 -8.70 -18.51
N GLY A 31 -8.61 -8.79 -17.30
CA GLY A 31 -8.58 -10.02 -16.50
C GLY A 31 -7.21 -10.30 -15.88
N ASP A 32 -6.28 -9.35 -15.94
CA ASP A 32 -4.93 -9.48 -15.41
C ASP A 32 -4.94 -9.30 -13.88
N LEU A 33 -4.10 -10.09 -13.21
CA LEU A 33 -3.88 -10.00 -11.77
C LEU A 33 -2.39 -9.95 -11.44
N MET A 34 -2.03 -9.13 -10.47
CA MET A 34 -0.67 -9.00 -9.97
C MET A 34 -0.66 -8.77 -8.47
N ILE A 35 0.35 -9.27 -7.76
CA ILE A 35 0.57 -8.95 -6.35
C ILE A 35 1.83 -8.10 -6.25
N ILE A 36 1.71 -6.93 -5.62
CA ILE A 36 2.82 -6.05 -5.28
C ILE A 36 3.04 -6.13 -3.77
N THR A 37 4.30 -6.28 -3.36
CA THR A 37 4.70 -6.18 -1.96
C THR A 37 5.43 -4.86 -1.75
N LEU A 38 4.94 -4.04 -0.83
CA LEU A 38 5.46 -2.72 -0.54
C LEU A 38 6.10 -2.71 0.84
N ASP A 39 7.39 -2.41 0.91
CA ASP A 39 8.08 -2.16 2.18
C ASP A 39 7.70 -0.75 2.67
N TYR A 40 6.92 -0.67 3.75
CA TYR A 40 6.47 0.60 4.33
C TYR A 40 7.14 0.91 5.67
N THR A 41 8.22 0.20 6.01
CA THR A 41 8.94 0.35 7.29
C THR A 41 9.30 1.79 7.63
N ARG A 42 9.54 2.62 6.61
CA ARG A 42 9.91 4.04 6.75
C ARG A 42 8.88 5.01 6.16
N LEU A 43 7.67 4.52 5.88
CA LEU A 43 6.62 5.32 5.27
C LEU A 43 6.05 6.31 6.32
N THR A 44 6.15 7.59 6.01
CA THR A 44 5.66 8.69 6.86
C THR A 44 5.02 9.75 5.97
N ALA A 45 4.10 10.55 6.53
CA ALA A 45 3.47 11.65 5.80
C ALA A 45 4.50 12.64 5.20
N ILE A 46 5.55 12.97 5.96
CA ILE A 46 6.65 13.84 5.50
C ILE A 46 7.42 13.18 4.34
N GLY A 47 7.67 11.87 4.45
CA GLY A 47 8.30 11.10 3.37
C GLY A 47 7.48 11.15 2.10
N ILE A 48 6.17 10.94 2.19
CA ILE A 48 5.24 11.00 1.06
C ILE A 48 5.27 12.37 0.38
N GLN A 49 5.16 13.46 1.14
CA GLN A 49 5.19 14.81 0.58
C GLN A 49 6.45 15.12 -0.23
N LYS A 50 7.59 14.54 0.14
CA LYS A 50 8.85 14.69 -0.60
C LYS A 50 8.87 13.89 -1.90
N VAL A 51 8.12 12.80 -1.99
CA VAL A 51 8.13 11.86 -3.12
C VAL A 51 7.00 12.16 -4.11
N ILE A 52 5.87 12.71 -3.68
CA ILE A 52 4.76 13.10 -4.56
C ILE A 52 5.22 13.91 -5.79
N PRO A 53 6.07 14.94 -5.68
CA PRO A 53 6.49 15.75 -6.84
C PRO A 53 7.30 14.97 -7.89
N ILE A 54 7.88 13.83 -7.51
CA ILE A 54 8.70 13.00 -8.40
C ILE A 54 7.97 11.73 -8.85
N CYS A 55 6.77 11.45 -8.31
CA CYS A 55 5.93 10.35 -8.76
C CYS A 55 5.39 10.65 -10.17
N THR A 56 5.65 9.75 -11.11
CA THR A 56 5.00 9.80 -12.43
C THR A 56 3.53 9.44 -12.27
N GLN A 57 2.63 10.35 -12.66
CA GLN A 57 1.20 10.08 -12.67
C GLN A 57 0.86 9.04 -13.73
N ILE A 58 0.09 8.03 -13.34
CA ILE A 58 -0.49 7.00 -14.19
C ILE A 58 -1.95 7.41 -14.43
N VAL A 59 -2.29 7.62 -15.70
CA VAL A 59 -3.67 7.86 -16.10
C VAL A 59 -4.35 6.52 -16.34
N THR A 60 -5.37 6.23 -15.55
CA THR A 60 -6.24 5.06 -15.70
C THR A 60 -7.56 5.48 -16.33
N ASN A 61 -8.24 4.56 -17.04
CA ASN A 61 -9.56 4.83 -17.58
C ASN A 61 -10.64 4.55 -16.53
N GLY A 62 -11.37 5.58 -16.11
CA GLY A 62 -12.50 5.43 -15.16
C GLY A 62 -12.10 5.55 -13.70
N ASN A 63 -13.03 5.14 -12.82
CA ASN A 63 -12.87 5.22 -11.37
C ASN A 63 -12.15 3.97 -10.87
N ASN A 64 -11.14 4.16 -10.01
CA ASN A 64 -10.44 3.04 -9.36
C ASN A 64 -10.85 2.95 -7.90
N LYS A 65 -10.81 1.72 -7.37
CA LYS A 65 -11.09 1.47 -5.96
C LYS A 65 -9.90 0.80 -5.28
N LEU A 66 -9.40 1.41 -4.20
CA LEU A 66 -8.43 0.78 -3.29
C LEU A 66 -9.14 0.31 -2.03
N LEU A 67 -9.17 -0.99 -1.82
CA LEU A 67 -9.81 -1.64 -0.67
C LEU A 67 -8.73 -2.13 0.27
N PHE A 68 -8.71 -1.62 1.49
CA PHE A 68 -7.86 -2.15 2.55
C PHE A 68 -8.60 -3.26 3.28
N LEU A 69 -7.93 -4.40 3.48
CA LEU A 69 -8.48 -5.53 4.20
C LEU A 69 -7.81 -5.63 5.57
N GLY A 70 -8.60 -5.41 6.62
CA GLY A 70 -8.15 -5.61 7.99
C GLY A 70 -8.45 -7.03 8.46
N SER A 71 -7.42 -7.79 8.85
CA SER A 71 -7.65 -8.93 9.75
C SER A 71 -7.85 -8.41 11.18
N LYS A 72 -8.69 -9.05 11.99
CA LYS A 72 -8.86 -8.72 13.41
C LYS A 72 -7.56 -8.80 14.21
N ASP A 73 -6.62 -9.64 13.77
CA ASP A 73 -5.29 -9.80 14.37
C ASP A 73 -4.23 -8.96 13.64
N SER A 74 -4.62 -8.16 12.65
CA SER A 74 -3.72 -7.30 11.89
C SER A 74 -3.16 -6.20 12.79
N LYS A 75 -1.84 -6.01 12.71
CA LYS A 75 -1.14 -4.87 13.32
C LYS A 75 -1.08 -3.65 12.40
N LEU A 76 -1.83 -3.62 11.30
CA LEU A 76 -1.87 -2.47 10.41
C LEU A 76 -2.58 -1.31 11.10
N GLU A 77 -1.77 -0.39 11.61
CA GLU A 77 -2.26 0.86 12.18
C GLU A 77 -2.91 1.73 11.11
N LEU A 78 -3.86 2.56 11.54
CA LEU A 78 -4.67 3.39 10.66
C LEU A 78 -3.82 4.43 9.89
N GLU A 79 -2.82 5.03 10.54
CA GLU A 79 -1.95 6.05 9.92
C GLU A 79 -1.16 5.52 8.71
N PRO A 80 -0.44 4.38 8.80
CA PRO A 80 0.17 3.73 7.63
C PRO A 80 -0.81 3.48 6.47
N LEU A 81 -2.05 3.07 6.74
CA LEU A 81 -3.06 2.84 5.70
C LEU A 81 -3.42 4.13 4.97
N TYR A 82 -3.65 5.22 5.72
CA TYR A 82 -3.87 6.55 5.13
C TYR A 82 -2.69 7.01 4.29
N ASN A 83 -1.47 6.81 4.78
CA ASN A 83 -0.24 7.15 4.08
C ASN A 83 -0.11 6.38 2.75
N ILE A 84 -0.43 5.09 2.73
CA ILE A 84 -0.46 4.27 1.51
C ILE A 84 -1.55 4.77 0.55
N ALA A 85 -2.74 5.09 1.05
CA ALA A 85 -3.85 5.58 0.22
C ALA A 85 -3.49 6.90 -0.48
N VAL A 86 -2.89 7.85 0.25
CA VAL A 86 -2.45 9.14 -0.30
C VAL A 86 -1.35 8.93 -1.35
N LEU A 87 -0.38 8.05 -1.09
CA LEU A 87 0.66 7.73 -2.05
C LEU A 87 0.04 7.13 -3.33
N ALA A 88 -0.85 6.16 -3.20
CA ALA A 88 -1.55 5.55 -4.34
C ALA A 88 -2.36 6.59 -5.13
N GLN A 89 -3.09 7.48 -4.46
CA GLN A 89 -3.86 8.56 -5.08
C GLN A 89 -2.96 9.54 -5.84
N SER A 90 -1.78 9.85 -5.31
CA SER A 90 -0.82 10.72 -6.00
C SER A 90 -0.29 10.11 -7.30
N ILE A 91 -0.20 8.77 -7.36
CA ILE A 91 0.25 8.03 -8.54
C ILE A 91 -0.90 7.84 -9.53
N LEU A 92 -2.09 7.45 -9.09
CA LEU A 92 -3.24 7.13 -9.97
C LEU A 92 -4.07 8.36 -10.38
N GLY A 93 -3.73 9.54 -9.87
CA GLY A 93 -4.53 10.75 -10.01
C GLY A 93 -5.77 10.77 -9.11
N GLY A 94 -6.50 11.89 -9.12
CA GLY A 94 -7.65 12.14 -8.22
C GLY A 94 -8.85 11.20 -8.36
N ASN A 95 -8.79 10.20 -9.25
CA ASN A 95 -9.87 9.24 -9.53
C ASN A 95 -9.83 8.00 -8.62
N LEU A 96 -9.01 8.01 -7.57
CA LEU A 96 -8.94 6.92 -6.59
C LEU A 96 -9.95 7.15 -5.46
N VAL A 97 -10.91 6.23 -5.35
CA VAL A 97 -11.74 6.07 -4.15
C VAL A 97 -11.12 4.97 -3.31
N TRP A 98 -11.09 5.13 -1.99
CA TRP A 98 -10.57 4.10 -1.10
C TRP A 98 -11.50 3.85 0.08
N ASP A 99 -11.45 2.62 0.60
CA ASP A 99 -12.31 2.16 1.70
C ASP A 99 -11.58 1.11 2.55
N ILE A 100 -11.98 0.95 3.81
CA ILE A 100 -11.45 -0.06 4.74
C ILE A 100 -12.55 -1.06 5.04
N ILE A 101 -12.28 -2.33 4.74
CA ILE A 101 -13.23 -3.42 4.93
C ILE A 101 -12.68 -4.36 6.01
N ASP A 102 -13.48 -4.62 7.04
CA ASP A 102 -13.23 -5.61 8.10
C ASP A 102 -13.80 -6.98 7.69
N GLU A 103 -13.23 -7.55 6.62
CA GLU A 103 -13.58 -8.88 6.12
C GLU A 103 -12.39 -9.83 6.21
N LEU A 104 -12.66 -11.12 6.39
CA LEU A 104 -11.62 -12.14 6.29
C LEU A 104 -11.16 -12.28 4.83
N PRO A 105 -9.86 -12.53 4.57
CA PRO A 105 -9.38 -12.84 3.23
C PRO A 105 -10.20 -13.97 2.62
N LYS A 106 -10.57 -13.81 1.34
CA LYS A 106 -11.27 -14.86 0.59
C LYS A 106 -10.43 -16.14 0.58
N LEU A 107 -11.10 -17.30 0.58
CA LEU A 107 -10.44 -18.60 0.58
C LEU A 107 -9.45 -18.70 -0.59
N GLY A 108 -8.17 -18.95 -0.29
CA GLY A 108 -7.09 -19.04 -1.28
C GLY A 108 -6.29 -17.74 -1.51
N GLU A 109 -6.70 -16.62 -0.93
CA GLU A 109 -5.85 -15.42 -0.90
C GLU A 109 -4.72 -15.55 0.14
N PRO A 110 -3.57 -14.89 -0.07
CA PRO A 110 -2.52 -14.85 0.93
C PRO A 110 -3.04 -14.29 2.26
N GLN A 111 -2.71 -14.95 3.37
CA GLN A 111 -3.11 -14.49 4.71
C GLN A 111 -2.49 -13.14 5.09
N ASP A 112 -1.42 -12.74 4.40
CA ASP A 112 -0.72 -11.47 4.58
C ASP A 112 -1.11 -10.42 3.51
N LEU A 113 -2.22 -10.63 2.81
CA LEU A 113 -2.77 -9.65 1.88
C LEU A 113 -3.42 -8.49 2.65
N GLY A 114 -2.91 -7.28 2.46
CA GLY A 114 -3.40 -6.08 3.16
C GLY A 114 -4.43 -5.26 2.37
N GLY A 115 -4.58 -5.51 1.08
CA GLY A 115 -5.59 -4.82 0.28
C GLY A 115 -5.63 -5.19 -1.20
N TYR A 116 -6.60 -4.62 -1.89
CA TYR A 116 -6.87 -4.78 -3.31
C TYR A 116 -6.92 -3.43 -4.01
N LEU A 117 -6.22 -3.31 -5.14
CA LEU A 117 -6.40 -2.19 -6.06
C LEU A 117 -7.18 -2.70 -7.29
N ILE A 118 -8.42 -2.25 -7.41
CA ILE A 118 -9.29 -2.57 -8.53
C ILE A 118 -9.19 -1.44 -9.54
N LEU A 119 -8.59 -1.74 -10.70
CA LEU A 119 -8.47 -0.82 -11.82
C LEU A 119 -9.68 -0.94 -12.73
N ASN A 120 -10.08 0.20 -13.32
CA ASN A 120 -11.21 0.27 -14.24
C ASN A 120 -12.51 -0.28 -13.61
N SER A 121 -12.73 0.04 -12.32
CA SER A 121 -13.93 -0.43 -11.63
C SER A 121 -15.17 0.17 -12.28
N PRO A 122 -16.24 -0.61 -12.52
CA PRO A 122 -17.48 -0.05 -13.02
C PRO A 122 -17.95 1.01 -12.02
N THR A 123 -18.26 2.21 -12.52
CA THR A 123 -18.89 3.24 -11.70
C THR A 123 -20.19 2.68 -11.16
N ASP A 124 -20.36 2.59 -9.84
CA ASP A 124 -21.67 2.32 -9.24
C ASP A 124 -22.65 3.34 -9.85
N ARG A 125 -23.62 2.82 -10.61
CA ARG A 125 -24.73 3.60 -11.16
C ARG A 125 -25.86 3.66 -10.15
#